data_AF-A0A1L9SSD5-F1
#
_entry.id   AF-A0A1L9SSD5-F1
#
_cell.length_a   1.000
_cell.length_b   1.000
_cell.length_c   1.000
_cell.angle_alpha   90.00
_cell.angle_beta   90.00
_cell.angle_gamma   90.00
#
_symmetry.space_group_name_H-M   'P 1'
#
loop_
_entity.id
_entity.type
_entity.pdbx_description
1 polymer ?
#
loop_
_entity_poly.entity_id
_entity_poly.type
_entity_poly.pdbx_seq_one_letter_code
_entity_poly.pdbx_strand_id
1 'polypeptide(L)'
;MAGIQTDGLSITHSCDRTDGPDLRLIHFNDVYHVEPGSAEPIGGVPRFQSVINYYRDGPQFVSQPRILTLFSGDVYNPSLESTVTKGRHMVPFLNNAGTDVACVGNHDLDFGVAQFRHLRTQCKFPWLLANVLDPALGEEEPIANCLKTVMLTASNGVKVGVIGLGEREWSVCT
;
A
#
# COMPACT_ATOMS: atom_id res chain seq x y z
N MET A 1 16.17 27.34 14.34
CA MET A 1 15.10 27.46 13.33
C MET A 1 15.57 26.71 12.10
N ALA A 2 15.35 25.39 12.04
CA ALA A 2 15.69 24.61 10.87
C ALA A 2 14.75 25.03 9.73
N GLY A 3 15.32 25.45 8.60
CA GLY A 3 14.58 25.95 7.45
C GLY A 3 13.63 24.89 6.90
N ILE A 4 12.44 25.32 6.49
CA ILE A 4 11.51 24.51 5.72
C ILE A 4 12.16 24.30 4.35
N GLN A 5 12.63 23.08 4.06
CA GLN A 5 13.12 22.73 2.73
C GLN A 5 11.91 22.42 1.84
N THR A 6 11.64 23.28 0.86
CA THR A 6 10.51 23.16 -0.08
C THR A 6 11.00 22.65 -1.44
N ASP A 7 11.51 21.42 -1.50
CA ASP A 7 11.86 20.75 -2.78
C ASP A 7 10.65 19.97 -3.32
N GLY A 8 9.50 20.66 -3.41
CA GLY A 8 8.17 20.10 -3.66
C GLY A 8 7.20 20.40 -2.51
N LEU A 9 5.92 20.06 -2.69
CA LEU A 9 4.86 20.22 -1.67
C LEU A 9 5.03 19.18 -0.54
N SER A 10 6.20 19.10 0.09
CA SER A 10 6.38 18.33 1.33
C SER A 10 6.08 19.22 2.52
N ILE A 11 4.99 18.93 3.23
CA ILE A 11 4.69 19.56 4.52
C ILE A 11 5.31 18.69 5.61
N THR A 12 6.25 19.26 6.36
CA THR A 12 6.90 18.58 7.49
C THR A 12 6.36 19.14 8.79
N HIS A 13 5.82 18.26 9.64
CA HIS A 13 5.41 18.58 11.00
C HIS A 13 6.44 18.01 11.99
N SER A 14 7.10 18.86 12.75
CA SER A 14 8.08 18.47 13.78
C SER A 14 7.37 18.17 15.11
N CYS A 15 7.91 17.22 15.86
CA CYS A 15 7.55 16.97 17.27
C CYS A 15 8.65 17.43 18.24
N ASP A 16 9.55 18.30 17.78
CA ASP A 16 10.70 18.87 18.50
C ASP A 16 11.71 17.86 19.05
N ARG A 17 11.63 16.60 18.60
CA ARG A 17 12.66 15.58 18.86
C ARG A 17 13.92 15.88 18.04
N THR A 18 15.07 15.71 18.68
CA THR A 18 16.39 15.87 18.05
C THR A 18 17.02 14.55 17.61
N ASP A 19 16.53 13.44 18.16
CA ASP A 19 16.98 12.09 17.82
C ASP A 19 16.26 11.54 16.58
N GLY A 20 16.81 10.50 15.97
CA GLY A 20 16.18 9.81 14.84
C GLY A 20 14.82 9.18 15.20
N PRO A 21 13.97 8.90 14.20
CA PRO A 21 12.66 8.29 14.43
C PRO A 21 12.80 6.83 14.88
N ASP A 22 11.91 6.39 15.78
CA ASP A 22 11.84 4.98 16.21
C ASP A 22 11.26 4.06 15.13
N LEU A 23 10.42 4.60 14.25
CA LEU A 23 9.80 3.89 13.14
C LEU A 23 9.63 4.82 11.96
N ARG A 24 9.75 4.28 10.75
CA ARG A 24 9.55 5.01 9.51
C ARG A 24 8.53 4.29 8.66
N LEU A 25 7.48 4.99 8.29
CA LEU A 25 6.37 4.47 7.52
C LEU A 25 6.25 5.24 6.22
N ILE A 26 6.07 4.54 5.11
CA ILE A 26 5.51 5.09 3.88
C ILE A 26 4.16 4.44 3.68
N HIS A 27 3.12 5.24 3.48
CA HIS A 27 1.79 4.77 3.16
C HIS A 27 1.30 5.40 1.87
N PHE A 28 0.54 4.61 1.10
CA PHE A 28 -0.19 5.08 -0.07
C PHE A 28 -1.45 4.25 -0.28
N ASN A 29 -2.33 4.76 -1.13
CA ASN A 29 -3.66 4.23 -1.41
C ASN A 29 -4.11 4.71 -2.79
N ASP A 30 -5.14 4.07 -3.36
CA ASP A 30 -5.86 4.59 -4.54
C ASP A 30 -4.94 4.87 -5.74
N VAL A 31 -4.20 3.85 -6.18
CA VAL A 31 -3.26 3.97 -7.29
C VAL A 31 -3.85 3.34 -8.54
N TYR A 32 -4.47 4.18 -9.38
CA TYR A 32 -5.21 3.71 -10.55
C TYR A 32 -4.38 3.70 -11.84
N HIS A 33 -3.41 4.59 -11.98
CA HIS A 33 -2.67 4.80 -13.24
C HIS A 33 -1.17 4.57 -13.07
N VAL A 34 -0.57 3.92 -14.07
CA VAL A 34 0.90 3.77 -14.18
C VAL A 34 1.53 5.05 -14.73
N GLU A 35 0.89 5.65 -15.72
CA GLU A 35 1.37 6.84 -16.42
C GLU A 35 1.17 8.12 -15.60
N PRO A 36 2.01 9.15 -15.82
CA PRO A 36 1.81 10.46 -15.21
C PRO A 36 0.54 11.15 -15.72
N GLY A 37 -0.09 11.93 -14.85
CA GLY A 37 -1.20 12.81 -15.23
C GLY A 37 -0.74 13.97 -16.12
N SER A 38 -1.67 14.58 -16.86
CA SER A 38 -1.42 15.75 -17.69
C SER A 38 -1.42 17.08 -16.93
N ALA A 39 -1.80 17.08 -15.65
CA ALA A 39 -1.86 18.23 -14.77
C ALA A 39 -1.48 17.84 -13.33
N GLU A 40 -1.07 18.82 -12.52
CA GLU A 40 -0.67 18.58 -11.13
C GLU A 40 -1.86 18.16 -10.24
N PRO A 41 -1.66 17.20 -9.30
CA PRO A 41 -0.40 16.49 -9.03
C PRO A 41 0.00 15.50 -10.14
N ILE A 42 1.19 15.68 -10.75
CA ILE A 42 1.68 14.79 -11.81
C ILE A 42 2.28 13.55 -11.13
N GLY A 43 1.46 12.51 -10.98
CA GLY A 43 1.85 11.22 -10.40
C GLY A 43 2.71 10.35 -11.33
N GLY A 44 2.34 9.08 -11.42
CA GLY A 44 3.02 8.08 -12.24
C GLY A 44 3.99 7.20 -11.45
N VAL A 45 3.97 5.91 -11.77
CA VAL A 45 4.74 4.86 -11.09
C VAL A 45 6.25 5.16 -11.02
N PRO A 46 6.93 5.65 -12.09
CA PRO A 46 8.35 5.96 -12.01
C PRO A 46 8.71 7.07 -11.01
N ARG A 47 7.88 8.13 -10.94
CA ARG A 47 8.07 9.23 -9.99
C ARG A 47 7.82 8.74 -8.57
N PHE A 48 6.77 7.95 -8.39
CA PHE A 48 6.43 7.34 -7.11
C PHE A 48 7.55 6.42 -6.59
N GLN A 49 8.08 5.54 -7.45
CA GLN A 49 9.20 4.67 -7.11
C GLN A 49 10.46 5.48 -6.75
N SER A 50 10.71 6.58 -7.45
CA SER A 50 11.86 7.46 -7.16
C SER A 50 11.76 8.07 -5.77
N VAL A 51 10.55 8.50 -5.36
CA VAL A 51 10.30 9.02 -4.00
C VAL A 51 10.47 7.92 -2.95
N ILE A 52 9.95 6.72 -3.20
CA ILE A 52 10.16 5.58 -2.31
C ILE A 52 11.66 5.29 -2.14
N ASN A 53 12.42 5.24 -3.23
CA ASN A 53 13.86 4.97 -3.20
C ASN A 53 14.63 6.10 -2.50
N TYR A 54 14.23 7.36 -2.69
CA TYR A 54 14.83 8.49 -1.98
C TYR A 54 14.72 8.33 -0.46
N TYR A 55 13.53 8.00 0.05
CA TYR A 55 13.34 7.80 1.47
C TYR A 55 13.97 6.49 1.96
N ARG A 56 13.92 5.42 1.16
CA ARG A 56 14.46 4.12 1.56
C ARG A 56 15.98 4.11 1.63
N ASP A 57 16.63 4.61 0.59
CA ASP A 57 18.06 4.41 0.31
C ASP A 57 18.87 5.72 0.31
N GLY A 58 18.22 6.86 0.59
CA GLY A 58 18.88 8.16 0.67
C GLY A 58 19.99 8.18 1.74
N PRO A 59 21.18 8.72 1.45
CA PRO A 59 22.32 8.74 2.39
C PRO A 59 21.99 9.34 3.77
N GLN A 60 21.07 10.30 3.83
CA GLN A 60 20.60 10.95 5.04
C GLN A 60 19.76 10.04 5.96
N PHE A 61 19.32 8.88 5.46
CA PHE A 61 18.48 7.94 6.19
C PHE A 61 19.22 6.68 6.65
N VAL A 62 20.51 6.54 6.33
CA VAL A 62 21.32 5.34 6.61
C VAL A 62 21.39 5.00 8.11
N SER A 63 21.38 6.00 8.99
CA SER A 63 21.38 5.82 10.44
C SER A 63 19.99 5.60 11.05
N GLN A 64 18.93 5.63 10.24
CA GLN A 64 17.55 5.50 10.69
C GLN A 64 17.02 4.08 10.44
N PRO A 65 15.93 3.67 11.13
CA PRO A 65 15.29 2.38 10.86
C PRO A 65 14.87 2.23 9.38
N ARG A 66 14.85 0.99 8.88
CA ARG A 66 14.30 0.69 7.55
C ARG A 66 12.83 1.08 7.52
N ILE A 67 12.39 1.60 6.38
CA ILE A 67 11.00 1.93 6.13
C ILE A 67 10.16 0.65 6.12
N LEU A 68 8.96 0.73 6.70
CA LEU A 68 7.84 -0.15 6.41
C LEU A 68 6.92 0.52 5.39
N THR A 69 6.64 -0.17 4.29
CA THR A 69 5.77 0.33 3.23
C THR A 69 4.40 -0.31 3.34
N LEU A 70 3.38 0.49 3.61
CA LEU A 70 2.00 0.05 3.81
C LEU A 70 1.15 0.51 2.63
N PHE A 71 0.27 -0.34 2.14
CA PHE A 71 -0.66 -0.01 1.06
C PHE A 71 -2.10 -0.24 1.53
N SER A 72 -3.04 0.69 1.31
CA SER A 72 -4.43 0.51 1.76
C SER A 72 -5.44 0.24 0.64
N GLY A 73 -4.99 -0.39 -0.45
CA GLY A 73 -5.88 -0.94 -1.46
C GLY A 73 -6.27 0.04 -2.56
N ASP A 74 -7.16 -0.43 -3.43
CA ASP A 74 -7.63 0.25 -4.63
C ASP A 74 -6.51 0.46 -5.66
N VAL A 75 -6.04 -0.66 -6.20
CA VAL A 75 -5.00 -0.66 -7.24
C VAL A 75 -5.46 -1.32 -8.54
N TYR A 76 -6.41 -2.26 -8.47
CA TYR A 76 -6.72 -3.07 -9.65
C TYR A 76 -7.77 -2.46 -10.58
N ASN A 77 -8.53 -1.43 -10.21
CA ASN A 77 -9.54 -0.75 -11.04
C ASN A 77 -9.71 0.70 -10.54
N PRO A 78 -10.18 1.73 -11.31
CA PRO A 78 -10.92 1.72 -12.59
C PRO A 78 -10.17 2.25 -13.83
N SER A 79 -8.89 1.95 -14.01
CA SER A 79 -8.14 2.45 -15.17
C SER A 79 -8.47 1.76 -16.51
N LEU A 80 -8.04 2.39 -17.61
CA LEU A 80 -8.19 1.77 -18.93
C LEU A 80 -7.31 0.51 -19.04
N GLU A 81 -6.11 0.60 -18.49
CA GLU A 81 -5.13 -0.47 -18.40
C GLU A 81 -5.66 -1.64 -17.58
N SER A 82 -6.37 -1.37 -16.48
CA SER A 82 -7.02 -2.42 -15.70
C SER A 82 -8.11 -3.13 -16.48
N THR A 83 -8.89 -2.42 -17.29
CA THR A 83 -9.96 -3.01 -18.11
C THR A 83 -9.43 -4.08 -19.07
N VAL A 84 -8.24 -3.83 -19.65
CA VAL A 84 -7.57 -4.76 -20.59
C VAL A 84 -6.81 -5.87 -19.84
N THR A 85 -6.05 -5.51 -18.82
CA THR A 85 -5.11 -6.43 -18.15
C THR A 85 -5.69 -7.16 -16.94
N LYS A 86 -6.89 -6.76 -16.51
CA LYS A 86 -7.54 -7.23 -15.28
C LYS A 86 -6.66 -7.07 -14.05
N GLY A 87 -6.07 -5.88 -13.89
CA GLY A 87 -5.21 -5.51 -12.76
C GLY A 87 -3.76 -6.05 -12.78
N ARG A 88 -3.43 -6.99 -13.69
CA ARG A 88 -2.11 -7.65 -13.74
C ARG A 88 -0.93 -6.69 -13.87
N HIS A 89 -1.13 -5.57 -14.57
CA HIS A 89 -0.09 -4.56 -14.80
C HIS A 89 0.42 -3.89 -13.52
N MET A 90 -0.36 -3.90 -12.43
CA MET A 90 0.00 -3.25 -11.17
C MET A 90 0.84 -4.13 -10.22
N VAL A 91 0.81 -5.45 -10.39
CA VAL A 91 1.57 -6.38 -9.54
C VAL A 91 3.08 -6.10 -9.54
N PRO A 92 3.75 -5.89 -10.70
CA PRO A 92 5.17 -5.55 -10.72
C PRO A 92 5.47 -4.26 -9.96
N PHE A 93 4.61 -3.25 -10.09
CA PHE A 93 4.76 -1.99 -9.37
C PHE A 93 4.69 -2.21 -7.86
N LEU A 94 3.65 -2.86 -7.33
CA LEU A 94 3.50 -3.08 -5.88
C LEU A 94 4.67 -3.88 -5.29
N ASN A 95 5.18 -4.85 -6.04
CA ASN A 95 6.34 -5.64 -5.66
C ASN A 95 7.64 -4.81 -5.67
N ASN A 96 7.82 -3.89 -6.62
CA ASN A 96 8.99 -3.00 -6.71
C ASN A 96 8.92 -1.83 -5.71
N ALA A 97 7.70 -1.37 -5.40
CA ALA A 97 7.43 -0.40 -4.35
C ALA A 97 7.87 -0.95 -2.97
N GLY A 98 8.13 -2.26 -2.84
CA GLY A 98 8.61 -2.87 -1.61
C GLY A 98 7.56 -2.89 -0.52
N THR A 99 6.28 -3.01 -0.89
CA THR A 99 5.14 -3.11 0.02
C THR A 99 5.35 -4.26 1.00
N ASP A 100 5.24 -3.99 2.29
CA ASP A 100 5.37 -4.98 3.36
C ASP A 100 4.01 -5.61 3.72
N VAL A 101 2.93 -4.84 3.57
CA VAL A 101 1.56 -5.32 3.78
C VAL A 101 0.57 -4.42 3.04
N ALA A 102 -0.49 -5.04 2.49
CA ALA A 102 -1.58 -4.33 1.85
C ALA A 102 -2.92 -4.60 2.55
N CYS A 103 -3.83 -3.63 2.52
CA CYS A 103 -5.27 -3.85 2.76
C CYS A 103 -5.98 -3.96 1.41
N VAL A 104 -7.02 -4.79 1.36
CA VAL A 104 -7.93 -4.82 0.20
C VAL A 104 -8.75 -3.53 0.18
N GLY A 105 -8.96 -2.95 -1.00
CA GLY A 105 -9.90 -1.86 -1.33
C GLY A 105 -11.14 -2.37 -2.09
N ASN A 106 -12.17 -1.54 -2.28
CA ASN A 106 -13.41 -1.91 -2.99
C ASN A 106 -13.13 -2.35 -4.42
N HIS A 107 -12.27 -1.59 -5.10
CA HIS A 107 -12.00 -1.78 -6.52
C HIS A 107 -11.06 -2.96 -6.79
N ASP A 108 -10.45 -3.52 -5.74
CA ASP A 108 -9.57 -4.69 -5.87
C ASP A 108 -10.35 -5.98 -6.20
N LEU A 109 -11.67 -6.00 -5.92
CA LEU A 109 -12.56 -7.14 -6.16
C LEU A 109 -13.43 -6.99 -7.42
N ASP A 110 -13.34 -5.89 -8.16
CA ASP A 110 -14.20 -5.57 -9.31
C ASP A 110 -14.13 -6.61 -10.45
N PHE A 111 -12.99 -7.29 -10.61
CA PHE A 111 -12.82 -8.37 -11.58
C PHE A 111 -13.14 -9.75 -11.02
N GLY A 112 -13.76 -9.80 -9.84
CA GLY A 112 -14.16 -10.99 -9.12
C GLY A 112 -13.08 -11.53 -8.19
N VAL A 113 -13.56 -12.23 -7.15
CA VAL A 113 -12.72 -12.84 -6.09
C VAL A 113 -11.66 -13.78 -6.66
N ALA A 114 -11.99 -14.56 -7.70
CA ALA A 114 -11.03 -15.49 -8.32
C ALA A 114 -9.84 -14.76 -8.95
N GLN A 115 -10.09 -13.64 -9.64
CA GLN A 115 -9.03 -12.83 -10.24
C GLN A 115 -8.17 -12.17 -9.16
N PHE A 116 -8.80 -11.55 -8.15
CA PHE A 116 -8.07 -10.97 -7.03
C PHE A 116 -7.20 -12.01 -6.32
N ARG A 117 -7.73 -13.21 -6.04
CA ARG A 117 -6.95 -14.32 -5.46
C ARG A 117 -5.73 -14.66 -6.31
N HIS A 118 -5.88 -14.73 -7.63
CA HIS A 118 -4.76 -14.98 -8.54
C HIS A 118 -3.70 -13.88 -8.43
N LEU A 119 -4.08 -12.61 -8.53
CA LEU A 119 -3.15 -11.48 -8.42
C LEU A 119 -2.45 -11.44 -7.05
N ARG A 120 -3.19 -11.70 -5.97
CA ARG A 120 -2.66 -11.80 -4.61
C ARG A 120 -1.50 -12.79 -4.52
N THR A 121 -1.62 -13.95 -5.17
CA THR A 121 -0.55 -14.97 -5.17
C THR A 121 0.73 -14.52 -5.89
N GLN A 122 0.66 -13.46 -6.70
CA GLN A 122 1.79 -12.88 -7.41
C GLN A 122 2.44 -11.72 -6.61
N CYS A 123 1.80 -11.24 -5.55
CA CYS A 123 2.36 -10.25 -4.63
C CYS A 123 3.33 -10.91 -3.65
N LYS A 124 4.42 -10.20 -3.32
CA LYS A 124 5.45 -10.64 -2.36
C LYS A 124 5.09 -10.34 -0.90
N PHE A 125 3.88 -9.85 -0.66
CA PHE A 125 3.39 -9.36 0.63
C PHE A 125 1.98 -9.87 0.90
N PRO A 126 1.57 -9.96 2.17
CA PRO A 126 0.22 -10.34 2.53
C PRO A 126 -0.79 -9.22 2.24
N TRP A 127 -1.99 -9.63 1.85
CA TRP A 127 -3.17 -8.78 1.79
C TRP A 127 -4.06 -9.04 3.00
N LEU A 128 -4.56 -7.96 3.61
CA LEU A 128 -5.36 -7.99 4.81
C LEU A 128 -6.80 -7.58 4.55
N LEU A 129 -7.73 -8.28 5.18
CA LEU A 129 -9.14 -7.87 5.29
C LEU A 129 -9.78 -8.63 6.45
N ALA A 130 -10.08 -7.96 7.56
CA ALA A 130 -10.53 -8.63 8.79
C ALA A 130 -12.06 -8.75 8.89
N ASN A 131 -12.79 -7.87 8.19
CA ASN A 131 -14.22 -7.63 8.42
C ASN A 131 -15.12 -7.93 7.22
N VAL A 132 -14.58 -8.50 6.13
CA VAL A 132 -15.36 -9.01 5.00
C VAL A 132 -15.09 -10.50 4.88
N LEU A 133 -16.12 -11.29 5.18
CA LEU A 133 -16.02 -12.73 5.35
C LEU A 133 -16.68 -13.46 4.18
N ASP A 134 -16.19 -14.66 3.87
CA ASP A 134 -16.75 -15.52 2.83
C ASP A 134 -17.25 -16.83 3.49
N PRO A 135 -18.57 -16.97 3.72
CA PRO A 135 -19.14 -18.17 4.34
C PRO A 135 -18.84 -19.46 3.56
N ALA A 136 -18.50 -19.38 2.27
CA ALA A 136 -18.11 -20.55 1.48
C ALA A 136 -16.69 -21.06 1.84
N LEU A 137 -15.86 -20.21 2.45
CA LEU A 137 -14.55 -20.59 2.99
C LEU A 137 -14.62 -20.97 4.48
N GLY A 138 -15.60 -20.42 5.20
CA GLY A 138 -15.86 -20.65 6.62
C GLY A 138 -16.49 -19.41 7.27
N GLU A 139 -17.26 -19.58 8.34
CA GLU A 139 -18.03 -18.47 8.96
C GLU A 139 -17.18 -17.28 9.41
N GLU A 140 -15.90 -17.52 9.73
CA GLU A 140 -14.96 -16.49 10.15
C GLU A 140 -13.81 -16.26 9.16
N GLU A 141 -13.87 -16.84 7.97
CA GLU A 141 -12.77 -16.74 7.01
C GLU A 141 -12.89 -15.48 6.14
N PRO A 142 -11.84 -14.65 6.03
CA PRO A 142 -11.85 -13.51 5.14
C PRO A 142 -12.04 -13.90 3.68
N ILE A 143 -12.75 -13.06 2.94
CA ILE A 143 -12.89 -13.19 1.49
C ILE A 143 -11.51 -13.29 0.83
N ALA A 144 -11.47 -14.04 -0.27
CA ALA A 144 -10.25 -14.29 -1.03
C ALA A 144 -9.11 -14.96 -0.25
N ASN A 145 -9.34 -15.51 0.95
CA ASN A 145 -8.26 -15.97 1.85
C ASN A 145 -7.23 -14.88 2.13
N CYS A 146 -7.68 -13.65 2.36
CA CYS A 146 -6.84 -12.62 2.98
C CYS A 146 -6.54 -12.98 4.45
N LEU A 147 -5.49 -12.40 5.02
CA LEU A 147 -5.25 -12.48 6.45
C LEU A 147 -6.10 -11.42 7.17
N LYS A 148 -6.50 -11.66 8.42
CA LYS A 148 -7.14 -10.61 9.23
C LYS A 148 -6.11 -9.58 9.70
N THR A 149 -4.98 -10.10 10.17
CA THR A 149 -3.91 -9.31 10.81
C THR A 149 -2.54 -9.89 10.47
N VAL A 150 -1.49 -9.08 10.60
CA VAL A 150 -0.09 -9.54 10.56
C VAL A 150 0.75 -8.78 11.59
N MET A 151 1.81 -9.41 12.07
CA MET A 151 2.82 -8.76 12.93
C MET A 151 4.10 -8.54 12.11
N LEU A 152 4.45 -7.29 11.87
CA LEU A 152 5.71 -6.89 11.24
C LEU A 152 6.78 -6.66 12.31
N THR A 153 8.04 -6.87 11.96
CA THR A 153 9.19 -6.52 12.82
C THR A 153 10.05 -5.50 12.08
N ALA A 154 10.12 -4.29 12.63
CA ALA A 154 10.98 -3.24 12.11
C ALA A 154 12.47 -3.59 12.29
N SER A 155 13.36 -2.92 11.55
CA SER A 155 14.80 -3.25 11.55
C SER A 155 15.50 -3.04 12.90
N ASN A 156 14.89 -2.26 13.80
CA ASN A 156 15.36 -2.04 15.16
C ASN A 156 14.66 -2.97 16.20
N GLY A 157 13.90 -3.96 15.74
CA GLY A 157 13.23 -4.93 16.60
C GLY A 157 11.84 -4.52 17.12
N VAL A 158 11.38 -3.30 16.82
CA VAL A 158 10.02 -2.87 17.16
C VAL A 158 8.99 -3.75 16.44
N LYS A 159 8.02 -4.29 17.18
CA LYS A 159 6.91 -5.07 16.63
C LYS A 159 5.74 -4.17 16.27
N VAL A 160 5.21 -4.31 15.07
CA VAL A 160 4.10 -3.50 14.54
C VAL A 160 2.96 -4.43 14.13
N GLY A 161 1.85 -4.36 14.87
CA GLY A 161 0.63 -5.09 14.53
C GLY A 161 -0.18 -4.33 13.47
N VAL A 162 -0.63 -5.02 12.43
CA VAL A 162 -1.42 -4.43 11.34
C VAL A 162 -2.71 -5.22 11.18
N ILE A 163 -3.84 -4.52 11.04
CA ILE A 163 -5.18 -5.06 10.78
C ILE A 163 -5.74 -4.40 9.52
N GLY A 164 -6.33 -5.18 8.63
CA GLY A 164 -7.00 -4.66 7.43
C GLY A 164 -8.49 -4.49 7.66
N LEU A 165 -9.07 -3.35 7.26
CA LEU A 165 -10.49 -3.07 7.37
C LEU A 165 -11.01 -2.53 6.04
N GLY A 166 -12.04 -3.17 5.49
CA GLY A 166 -12.80 -2.65 4.36
C GLY A 166 -14.02 -1.87 4.83
N GLU A 167 -14.49 -0.93 4.00
CA GLU A 167 -15.69 -0.17 4.32
C GLU A 167 -16.95 -1.07 4.25
N ARG A 168 -17.90 -0.85 5.17
CA ARG A 168 -19.12 -1.68 5.26
C ARG A 168 -20.00 -1.58 4.02
N GLU A 169 -19.98 -0.45 3.32
CA GLU A 169 -20.84 -0.16 2.18
C GLU A 169 -20.48 -0.98 0.91
N TRP A 170 -19.35 -1.70 0.89
CA TRP A 170 -19.04 -2.63 -0.20
C TRP A 170 -20.02 -3.80 -0.28
N SER A 171 -20.66 -4.15 0.83
CA SER A 171 -21.51 -5.34 0.95
C SER A 171 -22.93 -5.14 0.42
N VAL A 172 -23.29 -3.94 -0.06
CA VAL A 172 -24.68 -3.59 -0.45
C VAL A 172 -24.92 -3.69 -1.96
N CYS A 173 -23.89 -4.01 -2.76
CA CYS A 173 -23.96 -4.03 -4.22
C CYS A 173 -23.64 -5.40 -4.87
N THR A 174 -23.59 -6.49 -4.10
CA THR A 174 -23.51 -7.86 -4.63
C THR A 174 -24.77 -8.65 -4.36
#